data_AF-A0A937SDE3-F1
#
_entry.id   AF-A0A937SDE3-F1
#
_cell.length_a   1.000
_cell.length_b   1.000
_cell.length_c   1.000
_cell.angle_alpha   90.00
_cell.angle_beta   90.00
_cell.angle_gamma   90.00
#
_symmetry.space_group_name_H-M   'P 1'
#
loop_
_entity.id
_entity.type
_entity.pdbx_description
1 polymer ?
#
loop_
_entity_poly.entity_id
_entity_poly.type
_entity_poly.pdbx_seq_one_letter_code
_entity_poly.pdbx_strand_id
1 'polypeptide(L)'
;MGRNRQASDIWYNAMWSPEPLSDRDEFQFMMSMHTAILGMQDSYLLVEVGTLDTEFREAVTTAIVAVKDLPGMNRYWNQRRGFLHTGFANYVDGLLSRDAIETLDIYKNSDLRSAQ
;
A
#
# COMPACT_ATOMS: atom_id res chain seq x y z
N MET A 1 0.64 -11.73 -5.44
CA MET A 1 -0.08 -10.88 -6.42
C MET A 1 0.63 -10.85 -7.76
N GLY A 2 1.90 -10.42 -7.86
CA GLY A 2 2.65 -10.33 -9.14
C GLY A 2 2.91 -11.62 -9.95
N ARG A 3 2.33 -12.76 -9.57
CA ARG A 3 2.38 -14.03 -10.34
C ARG A 3 1.04 -14.44 -10.94
N ASN A 4 -0.02 -13.68 -10.69
CA ASN A 4 -1.35 -13.88 -11.25
C ASN A 4 -1.76 -12.60 -11.99
N ARG A 5 -2.00 -12.71 -13.30
CA ARG A 5 -2.30 -11.55 -14.16
C ARG A 5 -3.56 -10.82 -13.71
N GLN A 6 -4.66 -11.54 -13.51
CA GLN A 6 -5.92 -10.94 -13.05
C GLN A 6 -5.76 -10.19 -11.73
N ALA A 7 -5.08 -10.79 -10.74
CA ALA A 7 -4.85 -10.13 -9.45
C ALA A 7 -3.96 -8.89 -9.59
N SER A 8 -3.02 -8.91 -10.54
CA SER A 8 -2.14 -7.76 -10.81
C SER A 8 -2.91 -6.64 -11.51
N ASP A 9 -3.78 -6.97 -12.47
CA ASP A 9 -4.63 -6.00 -13.18
C ASP A 9 -5.61 -5.32 -12.21
N ILE A 10 -6.28 -6.09 -11.34
CA ILE A 10 -7.17 -5.55 -10.29
C ILE A 10 -6.40 -4.61 -9.36
N TRP A 11 -5.23 -5.05 -8.87
CA TRP A 11 -4.43 -4.23 -7.98
C TRP A 11 -4.00 -2.91 -8.64
N TYR A 12 -3.45 -2.99 -9.85
CA TYR A 12 -3.01 -1.81 -10.59
C TYR A 12 -4.16 -0.84 -10.85
N ASN A 13 -5.26 -1.34 -11.40
CA ASN A 13 -6.42 -0.51 -11.74
C ASN A 13 -7.03 0.14 -10.49
N ALA A 14 -7.21 -0.61 -9.40
CA ALA A 14 -7.78 -0.07 -8.17
C ALA A 14 -6.86 0.96 -7.49
N MET A 15 -5.55 0.76 -7.53
CA MET A 15 -4.57 1.71 -6.98
C MET A 15 -4.65 3.08 -7.67
N TRP A 16 -4.81 3.09 -8.99
CA TRP A 16 -4.84 4.32 -9.79
C TRP A 16 -6.23 4.93 -9.95
N SER A 17 -7.29 4.13 -9.81
CA SER A 17 -8.65 4.61 -10.04
C SER A 17 -9.09 5.58 -8.93
N PRO A 18 -9.58 6.79 -9.29
CA PRO A 18 -10.13 7.73 -8.31
C PRO A 18 -11.39 7.16 -7.64
N GLU A 19 -12.20 6.43 -8.41
CA GLU A 19 -13.41 5.76 -7.94
C GLU A 19 -13.14 4.27 -7.64
N PRO A 20 -13.94 3.63 -6.77
CA PRO A 20 -13.92 2.18 -6.60
C PRO A 20 -14.13 1.44 -7.93
N LEU A 21 -13.54 0.25 -8.06
CA LEU A 21 -13.88 -0.66 -9.14
C LEU A 21 -15.28 -1.27 -8.93
N SER A 22 -15.65 -2.24 -9.78
CA SER A 22 -16.84 -3.07 -9.52
C SER A 22 -16.78 -3.69 -8.12
N ASP A 23 -17.92 -3.90 -7.46
CA ASP A 23 -17.97 -4.40 -6.07
C ASP A 23 -17.09 -5.63 -5.83
N ARG A 24 -17.05 -6.55 -6.80
CA ARG A 24 -16.26 -7.79 -6.72
C ARG A 24 -14.76 -7.50 -6.78
N ASP A 25 -14.33 -6.64 -7.70
CA ASP A 25 -12.92 -6.31 -7.89
C ASP A 25 -12.42 -5.40 -6.77
N GLU A 26 -13.24 -4.44 -6.33
CA GLU A 26 -12.91 -3.57 -5.19
C GLU A 26 -12.79 -4.39 -3.90
N PHE A 27 -13.69 -5.35 -3.67
CA PHE A 27 -13.57 -6.27 -2.54
C PHE A 27 -12.25 -7.05 -2.61
N GLN A 28 -11.90 -7.59 -3.77
CA GLN A 28 -10.65 -8.33 -3.95
C GLN A 28 -9.42 -7.45 -3.73
N PHE A 29 -9.42 -6.21 -4.23
CA PHE A 29 -8.39 -5.22 -3.98
C PHE A 29 -8.26 -4.93 -2.48
N MET A 30 -9.37 -4.63 -1.81
CA MET A 30 -9.40 -4.30 -0.38
C MET A 30 -8.83 -5.43 0.49
N MET A 31 -9.23 -6.68 0.23
CA MET A 31 -8.72 -7.83 0.98
C MET A 31 -7.23 -8.10 0.69
N SER A 32 -6.80 -7.90 -0.55
CA SER A 32 -5.40 -8.03 -0.93
C SER A 32 -4.53 -6.97 -0.26
N MET A 33 -4.97 -5.70 -0.30
CA MET A 33 -4.29 -4.58 0.37
C MET A 33 -4.23 -4.82 1.87
N HIS A 34 -5.34 -5.25 2.47
CA HIS A 34 -5.39 -5.53 3.90
C HIS A 34 -4.38 -6.60 4.30
N THR A 35 -4.28 -7.68 3.52
CA THR A 35 -3.31 -8.75 3.78
C THR A 35 -1.86 -8.25 3.69
N ALA A 36 -1.55 -7.40 2.70
CA ALA A 36 -0.21 -6.81 2.58
C ALA A 36 0.13 -5.91 3.79
N ILE A 37 -0.83 -5.10 4.22
CA ILE A 37 -0.67 -4.18 5.35
C ILE A 37 -0.59 -4.93 6.69
N LEU A 38 -1.27 -6.07 6.85
CA LEU A 38 -1.08 -6.95 8.01
C LEU A 38 0.35 -7.51 8.08
N GLY A 39 0.93 -7.94 6.95
CA GLY A 39 2.33 -8.35 6.94
C GLY A 39 3.30 -7.22 7.33
N MET A 40 3.00 -5.99 6.94
CA MET A 40 3.74 -4.80 7.40
C MET A 40 3.55 -4.55 8.90
N GLN A 41 2.32 -4.72 9.41
CA GLN A 41 2.04 -4.63 10.85
C GLN A 41 2.82 -5.66 11.65
N ASP A 42 2.91 -6.90 11.17
CA ASP A 42 3.68 -7.96 11.82
C ASP A 42 5.15 -7.56 11.91
N SER A 43 5.72 -7.02 10.82
CA SER A 43 7.10 -6.50 10.84
C SER A 43 7.30 -5.39 11.87
N TYR A 44 6.30 -4.49 12.03
CA TYR A 44 6.33 -3.44 13.04
C TYR A 44 6.32 -4.02 14.45
N LEU A 45 5.38 -4.92 14.76
CA LEU A 45 5.25 -5.51 16.10
C LEU A 45 6.45 -6.37 16.48
N LEU A 46 7.03 -7.09 15.51
CA LEU A 46 8.21 -7.93 15.74
C LEU A 46 9.47 -7.10 16.02
N VAL A 47 9.58 -5.87 15.48
CA VAL A 47 10.63 -4.93 15.88
C VAL A 47 10.42 -4.45 17.31
N GLU A 48 9.19 -4.12 17.71
CA GLU A 48 8.90 -3.63 19.06
C GLU A 48 9.27 -4.63 20.17
N VAL A 49 9.22 -5.94 19.87
CA VAL A 49 9.64 -7.00 20.80
C VAL A 49 11.08 -7.48 20.57
N GLY A 50 11.85 -6.81 19.71
CA GLY A 50 13.27 -7.09 19.47
C GLY A 50 13.56 -8.36 18.68
N THR A 51 12.59 -8.88 17.92
CA THR A 51 12.76 -10.06 17.06
C THR A 51 13.31 -9.72 15.69
N LEU A 52 12.87 -8.61 15.11
CA LEU A 52 13.39 -8.09 13.83
C LEU A 52 14.16 -6.78 14.06
N ASP A 53 15.07 -6.47 13.15
CA ASP A 53 15.76 -5.19 13.12
C ASP A 53 14.90 -4.09 12.47
N THR A 54 15.22 -2.84 12.80
CA THR A 54 14.49 -1.68 12.30
C THR A 54 14.65 -1.49 10.79
N GLU A 55 15.78 -1.90 10.22
CA GLU A 55 16.07 -1.78 8.79
C GLU A 55 15.13 -2.68 7.97
N PHE A 56 14.83 -3.89 8.46
CA PHE A 56 13.86 -4.79 7.83
C PHE A 56 12.45 -4.17 7.79
N ARG A 57 11.97 -3.64 8.93
CA ARG A 57 10.67 -2.94 8.97
C ARG A 57 10.66 -1.76 7.99
N GLU A 58 11.72 -0.97 7.94
CA GLU A 58 11.83 0.17 7.03
C GLU A 58 11.80 -0.27 5.56
N ALA A 59 12.55 -1.32 5.20
CA ALA A 59 12.57 -1.87 3.84
C ALA A 59 11.17 -2.32 3.39
N VAL A 60 10.43 -3.03 4.26
CA VAL A 60 9.09 -3.54 3.92
C VAL A 60 8.06 -2.41 3.87
N THR A 61 8.13 -1.44 4.79
CA THR A 61 7.12 -0.36 4.91
C THR A 61 7.38 0.82 3.98
N THR A 62 8.57 0.96 3.40
CA THR A 62 8.88 1.94 2.35
C THR A 62 7.95 1.82 1.13
N ALA A 63 7.41 0.62 0.88
CA ALA A 63 6.38 0.40 -0.14
C ALA A 63 5.10 1.21 0.09
N ILE A 64 4.82 1.70 1.31
CA ILE A 64 3.70 2.62 1.57
C ILE A 64 4.02 4.01 1.03
N VAL A 65 5.23 4.51 1.27
CA VAL A 65 5.67 5.83 0.79
C VAL A 65 5.63 5.90 -0.74
N ALA A 66 5.94 4.78 -1.39
CA ALA A 66 5.87 4.60 -2.85
C ALA A 66 4.50 4.91 -3.46
N VAL A 67 3.42 4.62 -2.73
CA VAL A 67 2.05 4.65 -3.25
C VAL A 67 1.13 5.60 -2.48
N LYS A 68 1.69 6.40 -1.55
CA LYS A 68 0.92 7.25 -0.63
C LYS A 68 0.01 8.26 -1.34
N ASP A 69 0.44 8.73 -2.52
CA ASP A 69 -0.28 9.73 -3.30
C ASP A 69 -1.26 9.11 -4.31
N LEU A 70 -1.37 7.77 -4.36
CA LEU A 70 -2.31 7.09 -5.25
C LEU A 70 -3.72 7.00 -4.62
N PRO A 71 -4.80 7.20 -5.41
CA PRO A 71 -6.17 7.21 -4.89
C PRO A 71 -6.57 5.94 -4.13
N GLY A 72 -6.15 4.76 -4.61
CA GLY A 72 -6.47 3.49 -3.97
C GLY A 72 -5.83 3.33 -2.58
N MET A 73 -4.62 3.90 -2.36
CA MET A 73 -4.00 3.89 -1.04
C MET A 73 -4.79 4.76 -0.05
N ASN A 74 -5.15 5.97 -0.47
CA ASN A 74 -5.96 6.89 0.33
C ASN A 74 -7.31 6.26 0.70
N ARG A 75 -7.99 5.67 -0.29
CA ARG A 75 -9.27 4.99 -0.10
C ARG A 75 -9.16 3.81 0.86
N TYR A 76 -8.14 2.95 0.72
CA TYR A 76 -7.89 1.85 1.65
C TYR A 76 -7.67 2.39 3.08
N TRP A 77 -6.79 3.38 3.22
CA TRP A 77 -6.38 3.88 4.53
C TRP A 77 -7.56 4.50 5.31
N ASN A 78 -8.38 5.32 4.65
CA ASN A 78 -9.54 5.95 5.27
C ASN A 78 -10.56 4.93 5.80
N GLN A 79 -10.73 3.81 5.12
CA GLN A 79 -11.71 2.79 5.51
C GLN A 79 -11.18 1.79 6.53
N ARG A 80 -9.88 1.47 6.49
CA ARG A 80 -9.31 0.30 7.18
C ARG A 80 -8.35 0.61 8.31
N ARG A 81 -7.87 1.86 8.45
CA ARG A 81 -6.92 2.24 9.53
C ARG A 81 -7.40 1.85 10.93
N GLY A 82 -8.71 1.93 11.18
CA GLY A 82 -9.31 1.60 12.47
C GLY A 82 -9.30 0.12 12.84
N PHE A 83 -8.94 -0.78 11.91
CA PHE A 83 -8.83 -2.22 12.18
C PHE A 83 -7.42 -2.66 12.56
N LEU A 84 -6.45 -1.74 12.47
CA LEU A 84 -5.04 -2.04 12.69
C LEU A 84 -4.64 -1.71 14.14
N HIS A 85 -3.52 -2.27 14.57
CA HIS A 85 -2.90 -1.94 15.84
C HIS A 85 -2.59 -0.44 15.90
N THR A 86 -3.04 0.27 16.94
CA THR A 86 -2.97 1.74 17.03
C THR A 86 -1.55 2.28 16.84
N GLY A 87 -0.54 1.63 17.42
CA GLY A 87 0.86 2.02 17.25
C GLY A 87 1.33 1.91 15.80
N PHE A 88 0.90 0.86 15.10
CA PHE A 88 1.22 0.67 13.68
C PHE A 88 0.46 1.68 12.80
N ALA A 89 -0.81 1.95 13.10
CA ALA A 89 -1.58 2.96 12.38
C ALA A 89 -0.92 4.35 12.47
N ASN A 90 -0.50 4.76 13.68
CA ASN A 90 0.22 6.02 13.87
C ASN A 90 1.57 6.04 13.14
N TYR A 91 2.28 4.90 13.12
CA TYR A 91 3.52 4.77 12.36
C TYR A 91 3.29 4.99 10.86
N VAL A 92 2.23 4.39 10.28
CA VAL A 92 1.86 4.57 8.88
C VAL A 92 1.40 6.00 8.59
N ASP A 93 0.66 6.66 9.48
CA ASP A 93 0.35 8.09 9.34
C ASP A 93 1.64 8.94 9.22
N GLY A 94 2.68 8.56 9.97
CA GLY A 94 4.02 9.13 9.85
C GLY A 94 4.72 8.82 8.52
N LEU A 95 4.44 7.70 7.87
CA LEU A 95 4.97 7.38 6.53
C LEU A 95 4.25 8.17 5.43
N LEU A 96 2.92 8.31 5.54
CA LEU A 96 2.10 9.01 4.56
C LEU A 96 2.40 10.52 4.51
N SER A 97 2.92 11.08 5.60
CA SER A 97 3.35 12.48 5.69
C SER A 97 4.78 12.74 5.19
N ARG A 98 5.55 11.71 4.84
CA ARG A 98 6.91 11.88 4.28
C ARG A 98 6.87 12.43 2.87
N ASP A 99 7.99 13.02 2.43
CA ASP A 99 8.19 13.35 1.03
C ASP A 99 8.18 12.10 0.15
N ALA A 100 7.69 12.24 -1.08
CA ALA A 100 7.66 11.15 -2.03
C ALA A 100 9.09 10.74 -2.41
N ILE A 101 9.35 9.44 -2.45
CA ILE A 101 10.65 8.93 -2.89
C ILE A 101 10.74 9.07 -4.42
N GLU A 102 11.83 9.65 -4.92
CA GLU A 102 12.04 9.89 -6.36
C GLU A 102 12.22 8.60 -7.18
N THR A 103 12.63 7.49 -6.57
CA THR A 103 13.07 6.25 -7.25
C THR A 103 11.97 5.37 -7.86
N LEU A 104 10.76 5.88 -8.06
CA LEU A 104 9.60 5.08 -8.45
C LEU A 104 8.86 5.66 -9.66
N ASP A 105 9.62 5.94 -10.72
CA ASP A 105 9.10 6.38 -12.02
C ASP A 105 7.98 5.48 -12.59
N ILE A 106 7.96 4.19 -12.21
CA ILE A 106 6.92 3.24 -12.61
C ILE A 106 5.53 3.57 -12.05
N TYR A 107 5.45 4.31 -10.94
CA TYR A 107 4.20 4.72 -10.30
C TYR A 107 3.83 6.18 -10.57
N LYS A 108 4.64 6.92 -11.34
CA LYS A 108 4.40 8.34 -11.67
C LYS A 108 3.99 8.56 -13.13
N ASN A 109 4.33 7.66 -14.05
CA ASN A 109 4.24 7.90 -15.51
C ASN A 109 3.24 6.99 -16.27
N SER A 110 2.04 6.73 -15.73
CA SER A 110 1.00 6.03 -16.51
C SER A 110 0.57 6.81 -17.76
N ASP A 111 0.52 8.14 -17.67
CA ASP A 111 0.00 9.02 -18.74
C ASP A 111 0.89 9.06 -19.98
N LEU A 112 2.17 8.70 -19.85
CA LEU A 112 3.11 8.65 -20.98
C LEU A 112 3.03 7.34 -21.79
N ARG A 113 2.37 6.30 -21.27
CA ARG A 113 2.30 4.98 -21.93
C ARG A 113 1.03 4.74 -22.74
N SER A 114 0.03 5.62 -22.65
CA SER A 114 -1.21 5.54 -23.44
C SER A 114 -1.14 6.30 -24.78
N ALA A 115 0.01 6.92 -25.09
CA ALA A 115 0.23 7.71 -26.30
C ALA A 115 1.20 7.05 -27.32
N GLN A 116 1.49 5.75 -27.16
CA GLN A 116 2.20 4.92 -28.15
C GLN A 116 1.35 3.69 -28.47
#